data_AF-A0A2S3QI79-F1
#
_entry.id   AF-A0A2S3QI79-F1
#
_cell.length_a   1.000
_cell.length_b   1.000
_cell.length_c   1.000
_cell.angle_alpha   90.00
_cell.angle_beta   90.00
_cell.angle_gamma   90.00
#
_symmetry.space_group_name_H-M   'P 1'
#
loop_
_entity.id
_entity.type
_entity.pdbx_description
1 polymer ?
#
loop_
_entity_poly.entity_id
_entity_poly.type
_entity_poly.pdbx_seq_one_letter_code
_entity_poly.pdbx_strand_id
1 'polypeptide(L)'
;MPAKTNSRPLVLFMLTATLLTSAHALVQGKSRPFQRFLVYNAQSQPSLYTVEVLDTTTLKNVGPLKAGTTVRLAGTLKGRTIRASYIDIV
;
A
#
# COMPACT_ATOMS: atom_id res chain seq x y z
N MET A 1 31.92 -21.80 7.43
CA MET A 1 30.64 -21.57 8.14
C MET A 1 29.62 -21.09 7.13
N PRO A 2 28.56 -21.85 6.79
CA PRO A 2 27.56 -21.35 5.84
C PRO A 2 26.69 -20.29 6.51
N ALA A 3 26.64 -19.10 5.90
CA ALA A 3 25.73 -18.03 6.30
C ALA A 3 24.29 -18.52 6.11
N LYS A 4 23.55 -18.61 7.22
CA LYS A 4 22.14 -19.00 7.24
C LYS A 4 21.32 -17.84 6.66
N THR A 5 21.17 -17.81 5.34
CA THR A 5 20.35 -16.83 4.63
C THR A 5 18.92 -16.98 5.14
N ASN A 6 18.51 -16.03 5.98
CA ASN A 6 17.17 -15.95 6.54
C ASN A 6 16.22 -15.48 5.43
N SER A 7 15.84 -16.42 4.55
CA SER A 7 14.88 -16.21 3.47
C SER A 7 13.49 -16.03 4.08
N ARG A 8 13.21 -14.83 4.61
CA ARG A 8 11.84 -14.47 5.01
C ARG A 8 10.96 -14.57 3.77
N PRO A 9 9.84 -15.30 3.80
CA PRO A 9 8.95 -15.38 2.65
C PRO A 9 8.49 -13.96 2.31
N LEU A 10 8.94 -13.48 1.15
CA LEU A 10 8.51 -12.18 0.63
C LEU A 10 7.15 -12.42 -0.01
N VAL A 11 6.09 -12.28 0.80
CA VAL A 11 4.71 -12.42 0.32
C VAL A 11 4.38 -11.16 -0.47
N LEU A 12 4.56 -11.22 -1.79
CA LEU A 12 4.00 -10.25 -2.70
C LEU A 12 2.48 -10.42 -2.71
N PHE A 13 1.78 -9.37 -2.29
CA PHE A 13 0.33 -9.31 -2.33
C PHE A 13 -0.10 -8.30 -3.39
N MET A 14 -1.16 -8.63 -4.14
CA MET A 14 -1.87 -7.69 -4.99
C MET A 14 -3.32 -7.59 -4.51
N LEU A 15 -3.82 -6.37 -4.37
CA LEU A 15 -5.14 -6.07 -3.83
C LEU A 15 -5.83 -4.99 -4.65
N THR A 16 -7.13 -5.14 -4.85
CA THR A 16 -8.00 -4.01 -5.20
C THR A 16 -8.84 -3.66 -3.98
N ALA A 17 -8.74 -2.42 -3.49
CA ALA A 17 -9.39 -1.99 -2.26
C ALA A 17 -9.87 -0.54 -2.34
N THR A 18 -10.85 -0.20 -1.52
CA THR A 18 -11.38 1.16 -1.41
C THR A 18 -10.70 1.91 -0.28
N LEU A 19 -10.22 3.12 -0.56
CA LEU A 19 -9.65 4.02 0.44
C LEU A 19 -10.72 4.49 1.44
N LEU A 20 -10.41 4.44 2.72
CA LEU A 20 -11.28 4.97 3.78
C LEU A 20 -10.78 6.31 4.33
N THR A 21 -9.53 6.67 4.05
CA THR A 21 -8.91 7.91 4.52
C THR A 21 -8.38 8.70 3.33
N SER A 22 -8.62 10.01 3.32
CA SER A 22 -8.04 10.91 2.32
C SER A 22 -6.57 11.20 2.64
N ALA A 23 -5.67 11.03 1.68
CA ALA A 23 -4.27 11.44 1.79
C ALA A 23 -4.03 12.67 0.89
N HIS A 24 -3.81 13.82 1.53
CA HIS A 24 -3.76 15.13 0.85
C HIS A 24 -2.41 15.45 0.18
N ALA A 25 -1.40 14.59 0.28
CA ALA A 25 -0.05 14.96 -0.14
C ALA A 25 0.79 13.78 -0.68
N LEU A 26 0.25 13.03 -1.64
CA LEU A 26 1.10 12.23 -2.52
C LEU A 26 1.57 13.09 -3.72
N VAL A 27 2.17 14.25 -3.46
CA VAL A 27 2.78 15.10 -4.51
C VAL A 27 4.16 14.53 -4.85
N GLN A 28 4.40 14.17 -6.12
CA GLN A 28 5.71 13.69 -6.55
C GLN A 28 6.78 14.75 -6.25
N GLY A 29 7.90 14.37 -5.63
CA GLY A 29 9.09 15.24 -5.53
C GLY A 29 9.29 16.07 -4.26
N LYS A 30 8.48 15.92 -3.20
CA LYS A 30 8.82 16.46 -1.86
C LYS A 30 8.84 15.33 -0.85
N SER A 31 9.94 15.22 -0.09
CA SER A 31 10.16 14.26 1.00
C SER A 31 8.87 14.05 1.78
N ARG A 32 8.22 12.91 1.59
CA ARG A 32 6.90 12.69 2.17
C ARG A 32 7.10 12.17 3.57
N PRO A 33 6.45 12.73 4.61
CA PRO A 33 6.35 12.01 5.86
C PRO A 33 5.70 10.66 5.57
N PHE A 34 6.17 9.60 6.23
CA PHE A 34 5.56 8.27 6.21
C PHE A 34 4.03 8.40 6.20
N GLN A 35 3.39 8.12 5.07
CA GLN A 35 1.94 8.25 4.93
C GLN A 35 1.32 6.87 5.12
N ARG A 36 0.39 6.81 6.08
CA ARG A 36 -0.44 5.64 6.30
C ARG A 36 -1.88 5.98 5.92
N PHE A 37 -2.53 5.07 5.23
CA PHE A 37 -3.95 5.19 4.92
C PHE A 37 -4.65 3.84 5.12
N LEU A 38 -5.95 3.90 5.38
CA LEU A 38 -6.78 2.70 5.53
C LEU A 38 -7.40 2.33 4.21
N VAL A 39 -7.38 1.03 3.90
CA VAL A 39 -8.11 0.47 2.76
C VAL A 39 -8.98 -0.68 3.21
N TYR A 40 -10.14 -0.77 2.57
CA TYR A 40 -11.09 -1.85 2.74
C TYR A 40 -11.08 -2.73 1.49
N ASN A 41 -10.69 -3.98 1.66
CA ASN A 41 -10.87 -4.99 0.64
C ASN A 41 -12.25 -5.63 0.81
N ALA A 42 -13.13 -5.44 -0.17
CA ALA A 42 -14.43 -6.11 -0.21
C ALA A 42 -14.35 -7.51 -0.87
N GLN A 43 -13.24 -7.87 -1.51
CA GLN A 43 -13.11 -9.10 -2.29
C GLN A 43 -12.77 -10.31 -1.43
N SER A 44 -13.49 -11.42 -1.67
CA SER A 44 -13.34 -12.77 -1.09
C SER A 44 -13.48 -12.87 0.42
N GLN A 45 -12.80 -12.02 1.19
CA GLN A 45 -12.93 -11.86 2.63
C GLN A 45 -12.82 -10.37 2.99
N PRO A 46 -13.94 -9.71 3.35
CA PRO A 46 -13.97 -8.35 3.83
C PRO A 46 -12.90 -8.09 4.89
N SER A 47 -11.96 -7.19 4.60
CA SER A 47 -10.83 -6.94 5.50
C SER A 47 -10.35 -5.50 5.43
N LEU A 48 -9.98 -4.99 6.60
CA LEU A 48 -9.38 -3.68 6.77
C LEU A 48 -7.85 -3.82 6.84
N TYR A 49 -7.15 -3.07 5.99
CA TYR A 49 -5.70 -3.00 5.98
C TYR A 49 -5.21 -1.58 6.19
N THR A 50 -4.11 -1.43 6.93
CA THR A 50 -3.32 -0.20 6.95
C THR A 50 -2.27 -0.30 5.85
N VAL A 51 -2.23 0.67 4.94
CA VAL A 51 -1.21 0.74 3.91
C VAL A 51 -0.16 1.75 4.33
N GLU A 52 1.10 1.32 4.39
CA GLU A 52 2.27 2.17 4.52
C GLU A 52 2.82 2.51 3.13
N VAL A 53 2.93 3.81 2.84
CA VAL A 53 3.65 4.33 1.69
C VAL A 53 5.08 4.65 2.11
N LEU A 54 6.03 4.15 1.35
CA LEU A 54 7.46 4.39 1.50
C LEU A 54 7.95 5.30 0.38
N ASP A 55 9.15 5.86 0.53
CA ASP A 55 9.77 6.68 -0.53
C ASP A 55 10.02 5.87 -1.81
N THR A 56 10.16 4.55 -1.69
CA THR A 56 10.33 3.62 -2.80
C THR A 56 9.02 3.16 -3.43
N THR A 57 7.87 3.61 -2.93
CA THR A 57 6.57 3.21 -3.48
C THR A 57 6.33 3.90 -4.82
N THR A 58 6.18 3.12 -5.88
CA THR A 58 5.81 3.64 -7.20
C THR A 58 4.32 3.99 -7.20
N LEU A 59 3.99 5.21 -7.65
CA LEU A 59 2.62 5.68 -7.75
C LEU A 59 2.25 5.95 -9.21
N LYS A 60 1.12 5.40 -9.65
CA LYS A 60 0.57 5.60 -10.99
C LYS A 60 -0.81 6.25 -10.91
N ASN A 61 -1.15 7.05 -11.93
CA ASN A 61 -2.42 7.77 -12.04
C ASN A 61 -2.73 8.60 -10.78
N VAL A 62 -1.74 9.33 -10.28
CA VAL A 62 -1.80 9.96 -8.94
C VAL A 62 -2.70 11.21 -8.98
N GLY A 63 -4.00 10.99 -8.95
CA GLY A 63 -4.96 11.97 -8.46
C GLY A 63 -4.90 12.08 -6.93
N PRO A 64 -5.63 13.03 -6.33
CA PRO A 64 -5.79 13.06 -4.87
C PRO A 64 -6.39 11.73 -4.40
N LEU A 65 -5.69 11.00 -3.51
CA LEU A 65 -6.24 9.83 -2.84
C LEU A 65 -7.34 10.30 -1.89
N LYS A 66 -8.59 10.22 -2.34
CA LYS A 66 -9.76 10.58 -1.54
C LYS A 66 -10.36 9.31 -0.94
N ALA A 67 -11.03 9.44 0.20
CA ALA A 67 -11.90 8.39 0.68
C ALA A 67 -12.94 8.03 -0.39
N GLY A 68 -13.22 6.73 -0.56
CA GLY A 68 -14.09 6.19 -1.61
C GLY A 68 -13.36 5.84 -2.91
N THR A 69 -12.12 6.28 -3.12
CA THR A 69 -11.35 5.93 -4.31
C THR A 69 -10.95 4.45 -4.29
N THR A 70 -11.12 3.77 -5.43
CA THR A 70 -10.63 2.41 -5.61
C THR A 70 -9.16 2.46 -6.02
N VAL A 71 -8.34 1.66 -5.33
CA VAL A 71 -6.91 1.55 -5.60
C VAL A 71 -6.52 0.11 -5.82
N ARG A 72 -5.59 -0.08 -6.76
CA ARG A 72 -4.80 -1.30 -6.87
C ARG A 72 -3.49 -1.11 -6.12
N LEU A 73 -3.18 -2.06 -5.26
CA LEU A 73 -2.03 -2.04 -4.37
C LEU A 73 -1.20 -3.28 -4.61
N ALA A 74 0.12 -3.12 -4.62
CA ALA A 74 1.03 -4.23 -4.46
C ALA A 74 2.05 -3.93 -3.36
N GLY A 75 2.47 -4.96 -2.63
CA GLY A 75 3.40 -4.79 -1.54
C GLY A 75 3.60 -6.04 -0.69
N THR A 76 4.24 -5.86 0.45
CA THR A 76 4.44 -6.93 1.43
C THR A 76 3.45 -6.81 2.58
N LEU A 77 2.75 -7.90 2.90
CA LEU A 77 1.80 -7.96 4.00
C LEU A 77 2.52 -8.40 5.30
N LYS A 78 2.34 -7.61 6.37
CA LYS A 78 2.78 -7.94 7.73
C LYS A 78 1.60 -7.75 8.69
N GLY A 79 0.90 -8.84 9.02
CA GLY A 79 -0.33 -8.77 9.81
C GLY A 79 -1.43 -8.03 9.04
N ARG A 80 -1.91 -6.90 9.57
CA ARG A 80 -2.88 -6.01 8.90
C ARG A 80 -2.24 -4.80 8.21
N THR A 81 -0.92 -4.78 8.10
CA THR A 81 -0.19 -3.69 7.45
C THR A 81 0.38 -4.13 6.11
N ILE A 82 0.06 -3.41 5.05
CA ILE A 82 0.61 -3.58 3.71
C ILE A 82 1.68 -2.49 3.53
N ARG A 83 2.94 -2.88 3.36
CA ARG A 83 3.98 -1.95 2.90
C ARG A 83 3.94 -1.92 1.39
N ALA A 84 3.40 -0.83 0.84
CA ALA A 84 3.17 -0.73 -0.59
C ALA A 84 4.50 -0.54 -1.34
N SER A 85 4.74 -1.37 -2.35
CA SER A 85 5.74 -1.10 -3.38
C SER A 85 5.12 -0.41 -4.59
N TYR A 86 3.81 -0.56 -4.79
CA TYR A 86 3.09 0.02 -5.92
C TYR A 86 1.65 0.39 -5.52
N ILE A 87 1.18 1.55 -5.99
CA ILE A 87 -0.20 2.01 -5.85
C ILE A 87 -0.67 2.62 -7.17
N ASP A 88 -1.85 2.24 -7.62
CA ASP A 88 -2.51 2.75 -8.82
C ASP A 88 -3.96 3.11 -8.50
N ILE A 89 -4.40 4.28 -8.94
CA ILE A 89 -5.80 4.68 -8.85
C ILE A 89 -6.55 4.10 -10.04
N VAL A 90 -7.67 3.41 -9.77
CA VAL A 90 -8.53 2.78 -10.78
C VAL A 90 -9.77 3.63 -11.03
#